data_AF-A0A399E175-F1
#
_entry.id   AF-A0A399E175-F1
#
_cell.length_a   1.000
_cell.length_b   1.000
_cell.length_c   1.000
_cell.angle_alpha   90.00
_cell.angle_beta   90.00
_cell.angle_gamma   90.00
#
_symmetry.space_group_name_H-M   'P 1'
#
loop_
_entity.id
_entity.type
_entity.pdbx_description
1 polymer ?
#
loop_
_entity_poly.entity_id
_entity_poly.type
_entity_poly.pdbx_seq_one_letter_code
_entity_poly.pdbx_strand_id
1 'polypeptide(L)'
;MSRWVFLGLSLGLLVLAQPGPPLRNLAEARKIQIGAAVEPSLLLQEPEYARVLAREFNLVVAENVMKWGALQTARGEYNFAAADLLLNFAQRNRQAVRGHTLVWHQQLPRWMYGRFTPAEMEAILSDHIRTVVGRYRGQIAYWDVVNEAIGDDARLRSTPFDVLPGYLEKAFRLARAADPGAKLFYNDYGAEGLGPKSDAIYALLKDLKAKGVPVDGVGFQVHVDSSFSPRQVRMEENLERFAQLGLEIHITEMDVLLGRTGSRAERLEKQAQVYREVLQVCLRQPRCKVFTLWGFTDAHSWRGASEPLIFDVDYQPKPAYFALQRTLQQP
;
A
#
# COMPACT_ATOMS: atom_id res chain seq x y z
N MET A 1 -31.36 28.49 61.10
CA MET A 1 -31.47 27.21 60.38
C MET A 1 -30.99 27.42 58.95
N SER A 2 -29.69 27.25 58.69
CA SER A 2 -29.12 27.42 57.34
C SER A 2 -29.06 26.07 56.64
N ARG A 3 -29.78 25.95 55.52
CA ARG A 3 -29.74 24.79 54.62
C ARG A 3 -28.56 24.93 53.66
N TRP A 4 -27.64 23.97 53.71
CA TRP A 4 -26.60 23.79 52.71
C TRP A 4 -27.14 22.91 51.58
N VAL A 5 -27.08 23.42 50.35
CA VAL A 5 -27.35 22.65 49.12
C VAL A 5 -26.02 22.06 48.67
N PHE A 6 -25.90 20.73 48.70
CA PHE A 6 -24.80 20.02 48.06
C PHE A 6 -25.12 19.82 46.57
N LEU A 7 -24.41 20.54 45.69
CA LEU A 7 -24.33 20.16 44.28
C LEU A 7 -23.33 19.00 44.14
N GLY A 8 -23.82 17.82 43.79
CA GLY A 8 -23.01 16.69 43.37
C GLY A 8 -22.48 16.94 41.95
N LEU A 9 -21.18 17.22 41.83
CA LEU A 9 -20.47 17.19 40.55
C LEU A 9 -20.11 15.73 40.23
N SER A 10 -20.83 15.15 39.28
CA SER A 10 -20.48 13.87 38.66
C SER A 10 -19.23 14.06 37.79
N LEU A 11 -18.04 13.79 38.32
CA LEU A 11 -16.84 13.63 37.50
C LEU A 11 -17.00 12.35 36.66
N GLY A 12 -17.36 12.51 35.38
CA GLY A 12 -17.18 11.47 34.39
C GLY A 12 -15.69 11.19 34.21
N LEU A 13 -15.20 10.08 34.74
CA LEU A 13 -13.88 9.58 34.42
C LEU A 13 -13.86 9.22 32.93
N LEU A 14 -13.17 10.04 32.14
CA LEU A 14 -12.66 9.64 30.83
C LEU A 14 -11.65 8.50 31.06
N VAL A 15 -12.12 7.26 30.92
CA VAL A 15 -11.22 6.11 30.80
C VAL A 15 -10.52 6.26 29.45
N LEU A 16 -9.31 6.81 29.47
CA LEU A 16 -8.39 6.72 28.34
C LEU A 16 -8.15 5.22 28.12
N ALA A 17 -8.72 4.66 27.04
CA ALA A 17 -8.48 3.29 26.67
C ALA A 17 -6.96 3.12 26.44
N GLN A 18 -6.31 2.36 27.32
CA GLN A 18 -4.92 1.96 27.14
C GLN A 18 -4.81 1.26 25.78
N PRO A 19 -3.86 1.65 24.91
CA PRO A 19 -3.71 1.00 23.61
C PRO A 19 -3.43 -0.49 23.83
N GLY A 20 -4.21 -1.35 23.16
CA GLY A 20 -3.99 -2.80 23.19
C GLY A 20 -2.65 -3.21 22.55
N PRO A 21 -2.44 -4.52 22.29
CA PRO A 21 -1.25 -4.99 21.60
C PRO A 21 -1.04 -4.25 20.25
N PRO A 22 0.22 -4.03 19.83
CA PRO A 22 0.50 -3.37 18.55
C PRO A 22 -0.13 -4.11 17.36
N LEU A 23 -0.47 -3.36 16.31
CA LEU A 23 -1.14 -3.89 15.12
C LEU A 23 -0.36 -5.05 14.50
N ARG A 24 0.97 -4.96 14.42
CA ARG A 24 1.83 -6.02 13.87
C ARG A 24 1.68 -7.37 14.58
N ASN A 25 1.57 -7.37 15.91
CA ASN A 25 1.40 -8.60 16.68
C ASN A 25 0.04 -9.24 16.41
N LEU A 26 -1.00 -8.41 16.30
CA LEU A 26 -2.35 -8.88 16.01
C LEU A 26 -2.46 -9.38 14.56
N ALA A 27 -1.85 -8.69 13.60
CA ALA A 27 -1.78 -9.13 12.21
C ALA A 27 -1.05 -10.47 12.06
N GLU A 28 0.08 -10.66 12.75
CA GLU A 28 0.82 -11.93 12.79
C GLU A 28 -0.04 -13.08 13.32
N ALA A 29 -0.82 -12.84 14.39
CA ALA A 29 -1.77 -13.83 14.92
C ALA A 29 -2.85 -14.21 13.89
N ARG A 30 -3.19 -13.30 12.97
CA ARG A 30 -4.11 -13.55 11.84
C ARG A 30 -3.41 -14.03 10.57
N LYS A 31 -2.10 -14.31 10.62
CA LYS A 31 -1.27 -14.78 9.50
C LYS A 31 -1.28 -13.84 8.29
N ILE A 32 -1.40 -12.54 8.55
CA ILE A 32 -1.24 -11.47 7.57
C ILE A 32 -0.16 -10.50 8.04
N GLN A 33 0.37 -9.68 7.14
CA GLN A 33 1.23 -8.55 7.50
C GLN A 33 0.42 -7.25 7.47
N ILE A 34 0.81 -6.31 8.32
CA ILE A 34 0.30 -4.95 8.33
C ILE A 34 1.44 -3.98 8.10
N GLY A 35 1.28 -3.12 7.09
CA GLY A 35 2.34 -2.25 6.63
C GLY A 35 1.96 -0.79 6.54
N ALA A 36 2.96 0.05 6.32
CA ALA A 36 2.80 1.46 5.98
C ALA A 36 3.79 1.87 4.88
N ALA A 37 3.35 2.78 4.01
CA ALA A 37 4.25 3.53 3.13
C ALA A 37 5.07 4.54 3.93
N VAL A 38 6.34 4.70 3.55
CA VAL A 38 7.34 5.44 4.30
C VAL A 38 8.14 6.34 3.38
N GLU A 39 8.26 7.60 3.79
CA GLU A 39 9.25 8.54 3.31
C GLU A 39 10.51 8.43 4.19
N PRO A 40 11.64 7.86 3.69
CA PRO A 40 12.78 7.51 4.54
C PRO A 40 13.45 8.69 5.23
N SER A 41 13.31 9.91 4.71
CA SER A 41 13.85 11.10 5.35
C SER A 41 13.23 11.36 6.74
N LEU A 42 11.96 11.00 6.94
CA LEU A 42 11.26 11.11 8.23
C LEU A 42 11.86 10.17 9.31
N LEU A 43 12.47 9.06 8.91
CA LEU A 43 13.12 8.12 9.83
C LEU A 43 14.33 8.75 10.55
N LEU A 44 14.93 9.79 9.95
CA LEU A 44 16.06 10.53 10.51
C LEU A 44 15.62 11.81 11.23
N GLN A 45 14.58 12.46 10.71
CA GLN A 45 14.14 13.78 11.17
C GLN A 45 13.18 13.71 12.35
N GLU A 46 12.40 12.62 12.46
CA GLU A 46 11.31 12.50 13.43
C GLU A 46 11.42 11.18 14.22
N PRO A 47 12.06 11.19 15.41
CA PRO A 47 12.20 9.99 16.24
C PRO A 47 10.86 9.33 16.60
N GLU A 48 9.82 10.13 16.77
CA GLU A 48 8.47 9.64 17.07
C GLU A 48 7.86 8.87 15.89
N TYR A 49 8.04 9.36 14.66
CA TYR A 49 7.66 8.66 13.43
C TYR A 49 8.30 7.27 13.37
N ALA A 50 9.62 7.21 13.56
CA ALA A 50 10.39 5.96 13.56
C ALA A 50 9.92 5.00 14.66
N ARG A 51 9.62 5.52 15.86
CA ARG A 51 9.16 4.73 17.01
C ARG A 51 7.78 4.13 16.76
N VAL A 52 6.81 4.92 16.27
CA VAL A 52 5.45 4.44 15.97
C VAL A 52 5.49 3.43 14.83
N LEU A 53 6.23 3.71 13.76
CA LEU A 53 6.38 2.80 12.63
C LEU A 53 6.93 1.42 13.05
N ALA A 54 8.03 1.40 13.82
CA ALA A 54 8.65 0.16 14.29
C ALA A 54 7.74 -0.64 15.23
N ARG A 55 6.98 0.06 16.09
CA ARG A 55 6.05 -0.55 17.04
C ARG A 55 4.85 -1.19 16.33
N GLU A 56 4.24 -0.50 15.37
CA GLU A 56 2.93 -0.87 14.85
C GLU A 56 2.96 -1.76 13.60
N PHE A 57 4.01 -1.70 12.79
CA PHE A 57 4.01 -2.33 11.47
C PHE A 57 5.12 -3.38 11.31
N ASN A 58 4.86 -4.45 10.55
CA ASN A 58 5.82 -5.50 10.20
C ASN A 58 6.14 -5.58 8.69
N LEU A 59 5.68 -4.59 7.92
CA LEU A 59 6.00 -4.38 6.53
C LEU A 59 6.17 -2.87 6.28
N VAL A 60 7.16 -2.48 5.47
CA VAL A 60 7.31 -1.11 4.98
C VAL A 60 7.34 -1.07 3.47
N VAL A 61 6.83 0.02 2.90
CA VAL A 61 6.87 0.30 1.46
C VAL A 61 7.62 1.61 1.24
N ALA A 62 8.53 1.64 0.26
CA ALA A 62 9.16 2.88 -0.14
C ALA A 62 8.13 3.74 -0.90
N GLU A 63 7.68 4.85 -0.30
CA GLU A 63 6.62 5.68 -0.90
C GLU A 63 7.07 6.30 -2.24
N ASN A 64 8.30 6.80 -2.30
CA ASN A 64 8.84 7.49 -3.49
C ASN A 64 10.26 7.06 -3.88
N VAL A 65 11.10 6.71 -2.90
CA VAL A 65 12.56 6.59 -3.12
C VAL A 65 12.99 5.42 -4.00
N MET A 66 12.10 4.47 -4.28
CA MET A 66 12.34 3.34 -5.18
C MET A 66 11.68 3.49 -6.56
N LYS A 67 11.06 4.65 -6.83
CA LYS A 67 10.53 4.98 -8.16
C LYS A 67 11.64 5.51 -9.06
N TRP A 68 11.41 5.45 -10.38
CA TRP A 68 12.40 5.82 -11.40
C TRP A 68 13.02 7.20 -11.20
N GLY A 69 12.21 8.23 -10.95
CA GLY A 69 12.67 9.61 -10.81
C GLY A 69 13.55 9.84 -9.58
N ALA A 70 13.46 8.99 -8.55
CA ALA A 70 14.34 9.02 -7.39
C ALA A 70 15.58 8.15 -7.60
N LEU A 71 15.41 6.95 -8.18
CA LEU A 71 16.50 5.99 -8.35
C LEU A 71 17.46 6.34 -9.48
N GLN A 72 16.98 6.91 -10.58
CA GLN A 72 17.76 7.05 -11.82
C GLN A 72 17.50 8.39 -12.53
N THR A 73 17.88 9.49 -11.88
CA THR A 73 17.69 10.86 -12.40
C THR A 73 18.39 11.09 -13.74
N ALA A 74 19.56 10.46 -13.95
CA ALA A 74 20.28 10.39 -15.21
C ALA A 74 20.43 8.93 -15.66
N ARG A 75 20.39 8.68 -16.97
CA ARG A 75 20.39 7.32 -17.54
C ARG A 75 21.64 6.55 -17.11
N GLY A 76 21.46 5.39 -16.48
CA GLY A 76 22.54 4.53 -16.00
C GLY A 76 23.20 4.99 -14.69
N GLU A 77 22.83 6.15 -14.14
CA GLU A 77 23.33 6.65 -12.86
C GLU A 77 22.28 6.41 -11.77
N TYR A 78 22.59 5.51 -10.83
CA TYR A 78 21.65 5.14 -9.78
C TYR A 78 21.99 5.75 -8.43
N ASN A 79 20.98 6.26 -7.73
CA ASN A 79 21.06 6.69 -6.34
C ASN A 79 20.18 5.80 -5.45
N PHE A 80 20.84 4.95 -4.66
CA PHE A 80 20.19 4.01 -3.75
C PHE A 80 20.19 4.46 -2.28
N ALA A 81 20.78 5.60 -1.94
CA ALA A 81 21.06 5.96 -0.54
C ALA A 81 19.79 5.99 0.34
N ALA A 82 18.71 6.58 -0.17
CA ALA A 82 17.45 6.68 0.57
C ALA A 82 16.68 5.35 0.63
N ALA A 83 16.77 4.51 -0.40
CA ALA A 83 16.20 3.16 -0.39
C ALA A 83 16.98 2.25 0.58
N ASP A 84 18.31 2.33 0.59
CA ASP A 84 19.17 1.60 1.52
C ASP A 84 18.89 2.01 2.99
N LEU A 85 18.60 3.29 3.24
CA LEU A 85 18.17 3.76 4.55
C LEU A 85 16.89 3.06 5.04
N LEU A 86 15.88 2.92 4.16
CA LEU A 86 14.65 2.21 4.47
C LEU A 86 14.89 0.73 4.76
N LEU A 87 15.68 0.04 3.93
CA LEU A 87 16.00 -1.37 4.12
C LEU A 87 16.73 -1.61 5.45
N ASN A 88 17.70 -0.75 5.79
CA ASN A 88 18.41 -0.82 7.06
C ASN A 88 17.48 -0.60 8.27
N PHE A 89 16.51 0.31 8.15
CA PHE A 89 15.47 0.48 9.18
C PHE A 89 14.60 -0.78 9.30
N ALA A 90 14.12 -1.31 8.17
CA ALA A 90 13.28 -2.50 8.15
C ALA A 90 13.97 -3.72 8.76
N GLN A 91 15.24 -3.96 8.40
CA GLN A 91 16.04 -5.07 8.94
C GLN A 91 16.18 -4.97 10.46
N ARG A 92 16.54 -3.80 10.99
CA ARG A 92 16.69 -3.57 12.44
C ARG A 92 15.39 -3.79 13.22
N ASN A 93 14.25 -3.48 12.60
CA ASN A 93 12.93 -3.58 13.21
C ASN A 93 12.15 -4.85 12.84
N ARG A 94 12.82 -5.81 12.17
CA ARG A 94 12.24 -7.08 11.69
C ARG A 94 10.97 -6.85 10.88
N GLN A 95 11.06 -5.96 9.90
CA GLN A 95 9.98 -5.65 8.97
C GLN A 95 10.35 -6.21 7.60
N ALA A 96 9.36 -6.77 6.90
CA ALA A 96 9.50 -7.04 5.48
C ALA A 96 9.52 -5.71 4.69
N VAL A 97 10.01 -5.77 3.45
CA VAL A 97 9.99 -4.62 2.54
C VAL A 97 9.21 -4.98 1.27
N ARG A 98 8.35 -4.06 0.84
CA ARG A 98 7.78 -4.04 -0.52
C ARG A 98 8.49 -2.98 -1.34
N GLY A 99 9.06 -3.37 -2.46
CA GLY A 99 9.60 -2.46 -3.46
C GLY A 99 8.49 -1.91 -4.35
N HIS A 100 8.47 -0.59 -4.53
CA HIS A 100 7.45 0.13 -5.27
C HIS A 100 8.10 1.28 -6.06
N THR A 101 8.15 1.27 -7.40
CA THR A 101 7.66 0.27 -8.36
C THR A 101 8.58 0.23 -9.59
N LEU A 102 8.64 -0.91 -10.28
CA LEU A 102 9.58 -1.13 -11.39
C LEU A 102 9.08 -0.59 -12.74
N VAL A 103 7.77 -0.56 -12.96
CA VAL A 103 7.15 -0.04 -14.19
C VAL A 103 5.92 0.76 -13.84
N TRP A 104 5.98 2.07 -14.10
CA TRP A 104 4.88 2.98 -13.88
C TRP A 104 4.96 4.17 -14.85
N HIS A 105 3.81 4.75 -15.14
CA HIS A 105 3.69 5.84 -16.11
C HIS A 105 4.01 7.22 -15.52
N GLN A 106 4.08 7.33 -14.19
CA GLN A 106 4.39 8.57 -13.48
C GLN A 106 5.79 8.54 -12.84
N GLN A 107 6.25 9.72 -12.42
CA GLN A 107 7.55 9.93 -11.79
C GLN A 107 8.72 9.31 -12.57
N LEU A 108 8.62 9.28 -13.91
CA LEU A 108 9.72 8.92 -14.79
C LEU A 108 10.71 10.11 -14.90
N PRO A 109 12.02 9.85 -14.92
CA PRO A 109 13.02 10.89 -15.13
C PRO A 109 12.88 11.46 -16.55
N ARG A 110 13.23 12.74 -16.75
CA ARG A 110 13.02 13.46 -18.01
C ARG A 110 13.55 12.73 -19.24
N TRP A 111 14.67 12.00 -19.10
CA TRP A 111 15.30 11.28 -20.20
C TRP A 111 14.45 10.11 -20.74
N MET A 112 13.47 9.60 -19.98
CA MET A 112 12.55 8.54 -20.41
C MET A 112 11.51 9.02 -21.44
N TYR A 113 11.36 10.33 -21.65
CA TYR A 113 10.46 10.89 -22.67
C TYR A 113 11.16 11.13 -24.03
N GLY A 114 12.35 10.54 -24.22
CA GLY A 114 13.03 10.51 -25.51
C GLY A 114 12.34 9.59 -26.54
N ARG A 115 12.78 9.66 -27.79
CA ARG A 115 12.39 8.70 -28.83
C ARG A 115 13.31 7.49 -28.73
N PHE A 116 12.73 6.31 -28.50
CA PHE A 116 13.45 5.05 -28.44
C PHE A 116 12.93 4.09 -29.51
N THR A 117 13.80 3.25 -30.03
CA THR A 117 13.42 2.03 -30.74
C THR A 117 12.98 0.96 -29.75
N PRO A 118 12.25 -0.09 -30.20
CA PRO A 118 11.90 -1.22 -29.32
C PRO A 118 13.13 -1.86 -28.66
N ALA A 119 14.25 -1.99 -29.39
CA ALA A 119 15.49 -2.56 -28.87
C ALA A 119 16.13 -1.69 -27.78
N GLU A 120 16.13 -0.37 -27.94
CA GLU A 120 16.64 0.55 -26.92
C GLU A 120 15.77 0.54 -25.67
N MET A 121 14.44 0.52 -25.81
CA MET A 121 13.52 0.42 -24.68
C MET A 121 13.66 -0.92 -23.95
N GLU A 122 13.89 -2.02 -24.67
CA GLU A 122 14.18 -3.33 -24.07
C GLU A 122 15.49 -3.31 -23.26
N ALA A 123 16.54 -2.67 -23.79
CA ALA A 123 17.79 -2.50 -23.06
C ALA A 123 17.61 -1.63 -21.79
N ILE A 124 16.85 -0.53 -21.89
CA ILE A 124 16.54 0.36 -20.76
C ILE A 124 15.77 -0.39 -19.66
N LEU A 125 14.67 -1.07 -20.02
CA LEU A 125 13.84 -1.79 -19.07
C LEU A 125 14.63 -2.94 -18.42
N SER A 126 15.42 -3.65 -19.21
CA SER A 126 16.27 -4.75 -18.71
C SER A 126 17.34 -4.27 -17.74
N ASP A 127 18.01 -3.16 -18.06
CA ASP A 127 19.01 -2.55 -17.17
C ASP A 127 18.37 -2.12 -15.85
N HIS A 128 17.26 -1.38 -15.91
CA HIS A 128 16.56 -0.91 -14.72
C HIS A 128 16.14 -2.06 -13.80
N ILE A 129 15.41 -3.04 -14.32
CA ILE A 129 14.89 -4.14 -13.51
C ILE A 129 16.03 -4.98 -12.95
N ARG A 130 17.03 -5.33 -13.75
CA ARG A 130 18.16 -6.15 -13.27
C ARG A 130 18.99 -5.42 -12.22
N THR A 131 19.23 -4.13 -12.40
CA THR A 131 20.03 -3.34 -11.45
C THR A 131 19.29 -3.15 -10.14
N VAL A 132 18.02 -2.72 -10.19
CA VAL A 132 17.23 -2.44 -8.97
C VAL A 132 16.86 -3.72 -8.23
N VAL A 133 16.27 -4.71 -8.91
CA VAL A 133 15.87 -5.97 -8.28
C VAL A 133 17.11 -6.78 -7.86
N GLY A 134 18.15 -6.81 -8.70
CA GLY A 134 19.39 -7.53 -8.41
C GLY A 134 20.13 -6.98 -7.19
N ARG A 135 20.16 -5.65 -7.00
CA ARG A 135 20.75 -5.03 -5.80
C ARG A 135 20.10 -5.51 -4.52
N TYR A 136 18.77 -5.64 -4.53
CA TYR A 136 17.96 -5.96 -3.36
C TYR A 136 17.53 -7.43 -3.30
N ARG A 137 18.19 -8.30 -4.08
CA ARG A 137 17.88 -9.72 -4.15
C ARG A 137 17.88 -10.36 -2.76
N GLY A 138 16.79 -11.02 -2.40
CA GLY A 138 16.60 -11.69 -1.11
C GLY A 138 16.31 -10.76 0.08
N GLN A 139 16.25 -9.44 -0.13
CA GLN A 139 15.96 -8.44 0.90
C GLN A 139 14.54 -7.85 0.77
N ILE A 140 13.94 -7.95 -0.41
CA ILE A 140 12.57 -7.46 -0.68
C ILE A 140 11.63 -8.66 -0.81
N ALA A 141 10.57 -8.65 -0.02
CA ALA A 141 9.57 -9.73 -0.01
C ALA A 141 8.62 -9.62 -1.21
N TYR A 142 8.30 -8.39 -1.61
CA TYR A 142 7.28 -8.11 -2.61
C TYR A 142 7.75 -7.01 -3.56
N TRP A 143 7.54 -7.18 -4.86
CA TRP A 143 7.73 -6.13 -5.85
C TRP A 143 6.42 -5.78 -6.53
N ASP A 144 6.06 -4.49 -6.50
CA ASP A 144 5.20 -3.92 -7.54
C ASP A 144 6.01 -3.87 -8.83
N VAL A 145 5.83 -4.88 -9.68
CA VAL A 145 6.53 -4.94 -10.96
C VAL A 145 5.89 -3.98 -11.94
N VAL A 146 4.56 -3.93 -11.94
CA VAL A 146 3.75 -3.05 -12.79
C VAL A 146 2.74 -2.34 -11.91
N ASN A 147 2.75 -1.02 -11.96
CA ASN A 147 1.77 -0.17 -11.29
C ASN A 147 0.88 0.52 -12.33
N GLU A 148 -0.44 0.48 -12.13
CA GLU A 148 -1.45 1.29 -12.82
C GLU A 148 -1.37 1.25 -14.35
N ALA A 149 -1.16 0.06 -14.94
CA ALA A 149 -1.11 -0.06 -16.39
C ALA A 149 -2.49 0.08 -17.03
N ILE A 150 -3.57 -0.19 -16.30
CA ILE A 150 -4.94 -0.02 -16.78
C ILE A 150 -5.45 1.38 -16.42
N GLY A 151 -5.97 2.07 -17.42
CA GLY A 151 -6.60 3.37 -17.36
C GLY A 151 -7.96 3.35 -16.69
N ASP A 152 -8.45 4.54 -16.33
CA ASP A 152 -9.81 4.68 -15.79
C ASP A 152 -10.89 4.42 -16.85
N ASP A 153 -10.51 4.45 -18.13
CA ASP A 153 -11.30 4.00 -19.28
C ASP A 153 -11.25 2.48 -19.50
N ALA A 154 -10.66 1.73 -18.56
CA ALA A 154 -10.46 0.28 -18.60
C ALA A 154 -9.62 -0.22 -19.79
N ARG A 155 -8.72 0.61 -20.31
CA ARG A 155 -7.77 0.25 -21.39
C ARG A 155 -6.34 0.30 -20.90
N LEU A 156 -5.42 -0.35 -21.61
CA LEU A 156 -3.99 -0.18 -21.34
C LEU A 156 -3.61 1.29 -21.57
N ARG A 157 -2.99 1.92 -20.57
CA ARG A 157 -2.54 3.31 -20.66
C ARG A 157 -1.45 3.46 -21.71
N SER A 158 -1.38 4.66 -22.30
CA SER A 158 -0.23 5.00 -23.12
C SER A 158 0.94 5.48 -22.25
N THR A 159 2.12 4.90 -22.45
CA THR A 159 3.33 5.15 -21.68
C THR A 159 4.56 5.18 -22.59
N PRO A 160 5.71 5.73 -22.15
CA PRO A 160 6.96 5.60 -22.91
C PRO A 160 7.37 4.15 -23.18
N PHE A 161 6.92 3.19 -22.37
CA PHE A 161 7.25 1.77 -22.53
C PHE A 161 6.50 1.10 -23.70
N ASP A 162 5.44 1.71 -24.23
CA ASP A 162 4.58 1.12 -25.28
C ASP A 162 5.32 0.79 -26.56
N VAL A 163 6.44 1.48 -26.82
CA VAL A 163 7.31 1.20 -27.98
C VAL A 163 7.92 -0.20 -27.92
N LEU A 164 7.91 -0.85 -26.75
CA LEU A 164 8.30 -2.23 -26.55
C LEU A 164 7.06 -3.13 -26.45
N PRO A 165 6.73 -3.91 -27.51
CA PRO A 165 5.62 -4.87 -27.45
C PRO A 165 5.80 -5.87 -26.29
N GLY A 166 4.73 -6.07 -25.52
CA GLY A 166 4.73 -7.00 -24.40
C GLY A 166 5.61 -6.56 -23.22
N TYR A 167 5.88 -5.27 -23.05
CA TYR A 167 6.74 -4.76 -21.95
C TYR A 167 6.30 -5.24 -20.56
N LEU A 168 4.99 -5.39 -20.32
CA LEU A 168 4.45 -5.93 -19.05
C LEU A 168 4.94 -7.36 -18.78
N GLU A 169 4.78 -8.26 -19.75
CA GLU A 169 5.26 -9.65 -19.63
C GLU A 169 6.78 -9.69 -19.44
N LYS A 170 7.51 -8.90 -20.25
CA LYS A 170 8.97 -8.80 -20.14
C LYS A 170 9.40 -8.34 -18.74
N ALA A 171 8.73 -7.34 -18.17
CA ALA A 171 9.04 -6.82 -16.84
C ALA A 171 8.93 -7.90 -15.76
N PHE A 172 7.84 -8.67 -15.74
CA PHE A 172 7.68 -9.78 -14.79
C PHE A 172 8.74 -10.86 -14.96
N ARG A 173 9.05 -11.25 -16.20
CA ARG A 173 10.10 -12.26 -16.46
C ARG A 173 11.49 -11.77 -16.04
N LEU A 174 11.81 -10.51 -16.30
CA LEU A 174 13.06 -9.88 -15.87
C LEU A 174 13.16 -9.82 -14.35
N ALA A 175 12.09 -9.40 -13.67
CA ALA A 175 12.05 -9.32 -12.20
C ALA A 175 12.24 -10.71 -11.57
N ARG A 176 11.54 -11.73 -12.09
CA ARG A 176 11.70 -13.12 -11.63
C ARG A 176 13.13 -13.63 -11.84
N ALA A 177 13.75 -13.32 -12.97
CA ALA A 177 15.12 -13.73 -13.25
C ALA A 177 16.14 -13.05 -12.32
N ALA A 178 15.90 -11.79 -11.97
CA ALA A 178 16.76 -11.02 -11.06
C ALA A 178 16.63 -11.47 -9.60
N ASP A 179 15.40 -11.75 -9.14
CA ASP A 179 15.15 -12.33 -7.81
C ASP A 179 14.06 -13.41 -7.85
N PRO A 180 14.45 -14.70 -7.85
CA PRO A 180 13.49 -15.81 -7.77
C PRO A 180 12.73 -15.89 -6.44
N GLY A 181 13.21 -15.27 -5.36
CA GLY A 181 12.62 -15.36 -4.03
C GLY A 181 11.55 -14.31 -3.72
N ALA A 182 11.59 -13.16 -4.39
CA ALA A 182 10.58 -12.11 -4.22
C ALA A 182 9.25 -12.50 -4.89
N LYS A 183 8.11 -12.11 -4.30
CA LYS A 183 6.81 -12.24 -4.96
C LYS A 183 6.50 -11.02 -5.83
N LEU A 184 5.96 -11.26 -7.01
CA LEU A 184 5.78 -10.27 -8.06
C LEU A 184 4.31 -9.89 -8.24
N PHE A 185 4.02 -8.59 -8.14
CA PHE A 185 2.68 -8.05 -8.11
C PHE A 185 2.39 -7.11 -9.28
N TYR A 186 1.16 -7.17 -9.75
CA TYR A 186 0.48 -6.06 -10.43
C TYR A 186 -0.29 -5.24 -9.40
N ASN A 187 -0.22 -3.92 -9.45
CA ASN A 187 -0.85 -3.02 -8.46
C ASN A 187 -1.65 -1.90 -9.13
N ASP A 188 -2.85 -1.58 -8.62
CA ASP A 188 -3.71 -0.55 -9.22
C ASP A 188 -4.78 -0.01 -8.24
N TYR A 189 -5.30 1.18 -8.55
CA TYR A 189 -6.43 1.82 -7.85
C TYR A 189 -7.74 1.70 -8.63
N GLY A 190 -8.87 1.98 -7.97
CA GLY A 190 -10.18 2.13 -8.64
C GLY A 190 -10.70 0.80 -9.19
N ALA A 191 -10.15 -0.31 -8.70
CA ALA A 191 -10.45 -1.67 -9.11
C ALA A 191 -10.79 -2.55 -7.89
N GLU A 192 -11.08 -1.94 -6.73
CA GLU A 192 -11.35 -2.62 -5.47
C GLU A 192 -12.62 -3.49 -5.57
N GLY A 193 -13.65 -2.97 -6.26
CA GLY A 193 -14.91 -3.66 -6.52
C GLY A 193 -15.05 -4.22 -7.93
N LEU A 194 -16.21 -4.80 -8.21
CA LEU A 194 -16.57 -5.21 -9.57
C LEU A 194 -16.87 -3.99 -10.44
N GLY A 195 -16.31 -3.97 -11.65
CA GLY A 195 -16.54 -2.91 -12.61
C GLY A 195 -15.57 -2.99 -13.80
N PRO A 196 -15.73 -2.09 -14.78
CA PRO A 196 -14.97 -2.16 -16.03
C PRO A 196 -13.45 -2.21 -15.84
N LYS A 197 -12.90 -1.39 -14.92
CA LYS A 197 -11.46 -1.35 -14.66
C LYS A 197 -10.95 -2.66 -14.06
N SER A 198 -11.64 -3.20 -13.05
CA SER A 198 -11.25 -4.48 -12.46
C SER A 198 -11.44 -5.65 -13.42
N ASP A 199 -12.42 -5.59 -14.32
CA ASP A 199 -12.61 -6.59 -15.39
C ASP A 199 -11.45 -6.59 -16.40
N ALA A 200 -10.97 -5.41 -16.80
CA ALA A 200 -9.80 -5.27 -17.66
C ALA A 200 -8.53 -5.79 -16.98
N ILE A 201 -8.31 -5.47 -15.70
CA ILE A 201 -7.20 -6.01 -14.91
C ILE A 201 -7.30 -7.53 -14.79
N TYR A 202 -8.49 -8.06 -14.52
CA TYR A 202 -8.73 -9.50 -14.44
C TYR A 202 -8.38 -10.21 -15.75
N ALA A 203 -8.83 -9.65 -16.89
CA ALA A 203 -8.51 -10.19 -18.21
C ALA A 203 -7.00 -10.16 -18.49
N LEU A 204 -6.32 -9.06 -18.17
CA LEU A 204 -4.87 -8.92 -18.28
C LEU A 204 -4.14 -9.99 -17.45
N LEU A 205 -4.45 -10.12 -16.16
CA LEU A 205 -3.76 -11.07 -15.28
C LEU A 205 -4.05 -12.52 -15.65
N LYS A 206 -5.26 -12.82 -16.11
CA LYS A 206 -5.62 -14.15 -16.63
C LYS A 206 -4.80 -14.49 -17.88
N ASP A 207 -4.63 -13.57 -18.82
CA ASP A 207 -3.80 -13.76 -20.02
C ASP A 207 -2.31 -13.97 -19.67
N LEU A 208 -1.76 -13.14 -18.78
CA LEU A 208 -0.39 -13.29 -18.29
C LEU A 208 -0.17 -14.65 -17.62
N LYS A 209 -1.12 -15.10 -16.78
CA LYS A 209 -1.08 -16.42 -16.15
C LYS A 209 -1.14 -17.55 -17.19
N ALA A 210 -2.01 -17.44 -18.19
CA ALA A 210 -2.12 -18.43 -19.28
C ALA A 210 -0.83 -18.56 -20.10
N LYS A 211 -0.07 -17.47 -20.25
CA LYS A 211 1.25 -17.43 -20.92
C LYS A 211 2.41 -17.87 -20.02
N GLY A 212 2.16 -18.31 -18.79
CA GLY A 212 3.20 -18.69 -17.84
C GLY A 212 4.09 -17.52 -17.41
N VAL A 213 3.56 -16.30 -17.41
CA VAL A 213 4.25 -15.12 -16.86
C VAL A 213 4.22 -15.24 -15.33
N PRO A 214 5.35 -14.97 -14.63
CA PRO A 214 5.47 -15.19 -13.19
C PRO A 214 4.81 -14.05 -12.37
N VAL A 215 3.49 -13.90 -12.52
CA VAL A 215 2.69 -13.03 -11.64
C VAL A 215 2.22 -13.84 -10.44
N ASP A 216 2.59 -13.42 -9.24
CA ASP A 216 2.25 -14.13 -8.00
C ASP A 216 1.03 -13.53 -7.30
N GLY A 217 0.76 -12.24 -7.51
CA GLY A 217 -0.33 -11.57 -6.83
C GLY A 217 -0.82 -10.29 -7.50
N VAL A 218 -1.91 -9.78 -6.94
CA VAL A 218 -2.53 -8.50 -7.28
C VAL A 218 -2.67 -7.63 -6.04
N GLY A 219 -2.29 -6.36 -6.17
CA GLY A 219 -2.44 -5.32 -5.17
C GLY A 219 -3.63 -4.41 -5.51
N PHE A 220 -4.46 -4.15 -4.52
CA PHE A 220 -5.51 -3.13 -4.57
C PHE A 220 -5.08 -1.96 -3.70
N GLN A 221 -4.99 -0.76 -4.28
CA GLN A 221 -4.51 0.41 -3.55
C GLN A 221 -5.49 0.81 -2.43
N VAL A 222 -6.81 0.85 -2.70
CA VAL A 222 -7.86 1.23 -1.74
C VAL A 222 -7.71 2.69 -1.26
N HIS A 223 -7.59 3.55 -2.25
CA HIS A 223 -7.51 5.00 -2.12
C HIS A 223 -8.92 5.63 -2.10
N VAL A 224 -9.60 5.61 -0.95
CA VAL A 224 -11.06 5.84 -0.88
C VAL A 224 -11.47 7.00 0.04
N ASP A 225 -12.77 7.24 0.19
CA ASP A 225 -13.34 8.20 1.13
C ASP A 225 -14.34 7.53 2.09
N SER A 226 -14.80 8.28 3.10
CA SER A 226 -15.73 7.78 4.13
C SER A 226 -17.11 7.31 3.64
N SER A 227 -17.46 7.48 2.36
CA SER A 227 -18.66 6.93 1.74
C SER A 227 -18.45 5.55 1.13
N PHE A 228 -17.20 5.09 1.00
CA PHE A 228 -16.87 3.80 0.42
C PHE A 228 -17.47 2.65 1.23
N SER A 229 -18.08 1.70 0.54
CA SER A 229 -18.63 0.49 1.13
C SER A 229 -18.15 -0.74 0.35
N PRO A 230 -17.30 -1.61 0.95
CA PRO A 230 -16.85 -2.85 0.32
C PRO A 230 -18.00 -3.73 -0.16
N ARG A 231 -19.13 -3.71 0.58
CA ARG A 231 -20.35 -4.45 0.21
C ARG A 231 -20.98 -3.89 -1.06
N GLN A 232 -21.16 -2.58 -1.15
CA GLN A 232 -21.81 -1.95 -2.31
C GLN A 232 -21.02 -2.16 -3.60
N VAL A 233 -19.69 -2.06 -3.52
CA VAL A 233 -18.81 -2.29 -4.68
C VAL A 233 -18.53 -3.78 -4.94
N ARG A 234 -19.09 -4.69 -4.13
CA ARG A 234 -18.89 -6.15 -4.23
C ARG A 234 -17.40 -6.54 -4.17
N MET A 235 -16.66 -5.93 -3.25
CA MET A 235 -15.22 -6.14 -3.08
C MET A 235 -14.88 -7.61 -2.81
N GLU A 236 -15.64 -8.30 -1.96
CA GLU A 236 -15.40 -9.73 -1.66
C GLU A 236 -15.44 -10.61 -2.91
N GLU A 237 -16.44 -10.40 -3.76
CA GLU A 237 -16.61 -11.15 -5.00
C GLU A 237 -15.48 -10.85 -6.00
N ASN A 238 -15.05 -9.59 -6.04
CA ASN A 238 -13.92 -9.18 -6.85
C ASN A 238 -12.61 -9.84 -6.36
N LEU A 239 -12.33 -9.81 -5.05
CA LEU A 239 -11.16 -10.49 -4.50
C LEU A 239 -11.20 -12.00 -4.78
N GLU A 240 -12.36 -12.63 -4.64
CA GLU A 240 -12.53 -14.07 -4.88
C GLU A 240 -12.18 -14.48 -6.31
N ARG A 241 -12.60 -13.73 -7.33
CA ARG A 241 -12.22 -14.09 -8.72
C ARG A 241 -10.71 -13.98 -8.97
N PHE A 242 -10.01 -13.00 -8.39
CA PHE A 242 -8.56 -12.91 -8.52
C PHE A 242 -7.85 -14.04 -7.76
N ALA A 243 -8.37 -14.42 -6.60
CA ALA A 243 -7.96 -15.60 -5.84
C ALA A 243 -8.08 -16.90 -6.66
N GLN A 244 -9.14 -17.04 -7.47
CA GLN A 244 -9.37 -18.18 -8.36
C GLN A 244 -8.38 -18.26 -9.54
N LEU A 245 -7.72 -17.15 -9.91
CA LEU A 245 -6.56 -17.17 -10.82
C LEU A 245 -5.28 -17.69 -10.16
N GLY A 246 -5.36 -18.05 -8.86
CA GLY A 246 -4.22 -18.50 -8.07
C GLY A 246 -3.34 -17.36 -7.52
N LEU A 247 -3.80 -16.11 -7.62
CA LEU A 247 -3.06 -14.92 -7.19
C LEU A 247 -3.18 -14.70 -5.67
N GLU A 248 -2.08 -14.27 -5.06
CA GLU A 248 -2.08 -13.66 -3.73
C GLU A 248 -2.69 -12.25 -3.79
N ILE A 249 -3.37 -11.83 -2.73
CA ILE A 249 -4.12 -10.57 -2.67
C ILE A 249 -3.53 -9.67 -1.60
N HIS A 250 -3.21 -8.44 -1.97
CA HIS A 250 -2.71 -7.43 -1.05
C HIS A 250 -3.63 -6.20 -1.09
N ILE A 251 -3.99 -5.69 0.08
CA ILE A 251 -4.40 -4.28 0.23
C ILE A 251 -3.10 -3.49 0.42
N THR A 252 -2.83 -2.50 -0.42
CA THR A 252 -1.47 -1.99 -0.63
C THR A 252 -1.26 -0.54 -0.23
N GLU A 253 -2.28 0.30 -0.33
CA GLU A 253 -2.12 1.77 -0.20
C GLU A 253 -3.32 2.39 0.52
N MET A 254 -3.88 1.68 1.50
CA MET A 254 -5.16 2.08 2.05
C MET A 254 -5.07 3.41 2.78
N ASP A 255 -5.94 4.33 2.38
CA ASP A 255 -6.24 5.56 3.09
C ASP A 255 -7.72 5.93 2.86
N VAL A 256 -8.34 6.60 3.84
CA VAL A 256 -9.79 6.88 3.81
C VAL A 256 -10.01 8.34 4.12
N LEU A 257 -10.36 9.17 3.13
CA LEU A 257 -10.61 10.59 3.36
C LEU A 257 -11.71 10.82 4.41
N LEU A 258 -11.45 11.74 5.35
CA LEU A 258 -12.44 12.14 6.33
C LEU A 258 -13.61 12.84 5.63
N GLY A 259 -14.83 12.41 5.95
CA GLY A 259 -16.03 13.03 5.41
C GLY A 259 -16.17 14.51 5.82
N ARG A 260 -17.04 15.23 5.12
CA ARG A 260 -17.32 16.67 5.36
C ARG A 260 -18.63 16.94 6.10
N THR A 261 -19.47 15.93 6.29
CA THR A 261 -20.83 16.06 6.83
C THR A 261 -20.98 15.39 8.20
N GLY A 262 -21.73 16.04 9.10
CA GLY A 262 -21.90 15.59 10.49
C GLY A 262 -20.86 16.16 11.45
N SER A 263 -21.02 15.86 12.74
CA SER A 263 -20.06 16.20 13.79
C SER A 263 -18.70 15.50 13.56
N ARG A 264 -17.63 16.00 14.20
CA ARG A 264 -16.30 15.39 14.03
C ARG A 264 -16.25 13.94 14.52
N ALA A 265 -16.93 13.65 15.64
CA ALA A 265 -17.03 12.29 16.17
C ALA A 265 -17.70 11.34 15.15
N GLU A 266 -18.82 11.75 14.54
CA GLU A 266 -19.51 10.95 13.51
C GLU A 266 -18.64 10.73 12.27
N ARG A 267 -17.86 11.73 11.85
CA ARG A 267 -16.98 11.61 10.68
C ARG A 267 -15.82 10.66 10.94
N LEU A 268 -15.21 10.73 12.12
CA LEU A 268 -14.15 9.79 12.52
C LEU A 268 -14.68 8.36 12.67
N GLU A 269 -15.90 8.19 13.18
CA GLU A 269 -16.51 6.85 13.28
C GLU A 269 -16.85 6.27 11.90
N LYS A 270 -17.34 7.09 10.96
CA LYS A 270 -17.54 6.66 9.55
C LYS A 270 -16.23 6.23 8.90
N GLN A 271 -15.16 7.00 9.08
CA GLN A 271 -13.82 6.62 8.62
C GLN A 271 -13.38 5.28 9.24
N ALA A 272 -13.54 5.13 10.55
CA ALA A 272 -13.20 3.91 11.27
C ALA A 272 -14.00 2.69 10.79
N GLN A 273 -15.27 2.88 10.43
CA GLN A 273 -16.10 1.85 9.83
C GLN A 273 -15.55 1.36 8.49
N VAL A 274 -15.09 2.25 7.61
CA VAL A 274 -14.49 1.85 6.32
C VAL A 274 -13.22 1.02 6.54
N TYR A 275 -12.31 1.47 7.42
CA TYR A 275 -11.11 0.70 7.79
C TYR A 275 -11.44 -0.70 8.31
N ARG A 276 -12.43 -0.80 9.21
CA ARG A 276 -12.91 -2.09 9.73
C ARG A 276 -13.44 -2.98 8.62
N GLU A 277 -14.32 -2.47 7.76
CA GLU A 277 -15.00 -3.28 6.75
C GLU A 277 -14.02 -3.81 5.69
N VAL A 278 -13.07 -2.99 5.23
CA VAL A 278 -12.04 -3.46 4.27
C VAL A 278 -11.14 -4.52 4.92
N LEU A 279 -10.70 -4.32 6.16
CA LEU A 279 -9.89 -5.31 6.86
C LEU A 279 -10.66 -6.63 7.06
N GLN A 280 -11.94 -6.57 7.41
CA GLN A 280 -12.79 -7.76 7.52
C GLN A 280 -12.90 -8.52 6.19
N VAL A 281 -13.06 -7.81 5.07
CA VAL A 281 -13.05 -8.41 3.74
C VAL A 281 -11.71 -9.12 3.46
N CYS A 282 -10.59 -8.48 3.77
CA CYS A 282 -9.27 -9.11 3.63
C CYS A 282 -9.15 -10.36 4.51
N LEU A 283 -9.51 -10.29 5.80
CA LEU A 283 -9.41 -11.42 6.73
C LEU A 283 -10.31 -12.61 6.33
N ARG A 284 -11.45 -12.36 5.66
CA ARG A 284 -12.32 -13.41 5.14
C ARG A 284 -11.80 -14.09 3.89
N GLN A 285 -10.89 -13.46 3.14
CA GLN A 285 -10.29 -14.02 1.92
C GLN A 285 -8.96 -14.71 2.25
N PRO A 286 -8.86 -16.05 2.21
CA PRO A 286 -7.65 -16.77 2.62
C PRO A 286 -6.39 -16.43 1.82
N ARG A 287 -6.52 -15.88 0.61
CA ARG A 287 -5.39 -15.40 -0.20
C ARG A 287 -5.02 -13.94 0.06
N CYS A 288 -5.77 -13.21 0.88
CA CYS A 288 -5.35 -11.89 1.34
C CYS A 288 -4.23 -12.05 2.39
N LYS A 289 -3.05 -11.50 2.12
CA LYS A 289 -1.86 -11.71 2.97
C LYS A 289 -1.26 -10.43 3.54
N VAL A 290 -1.58 -9.29 2.97
CA VAL A 290 -1.01 -8.00 3.37
C VAL A 290 -2.09 -6.94 3.38
N PHE A 291 -2.04 -6.10 4.43
CA PHE A 291 -2.85 -4.92 4.59
C PHE A 291 -1.96 -3.71 4.88
N THR A 292 -1.68 -2.91 3.87
CA THR A 292 -0.79 -1.75 3.96
C THR A 292 -1.56 -0.45 3.86
N LEU A 293 -1.15 0.51 4.68
CA LEU A 293 -1.65 1.89 4.66
C LEU A 293 -0.71 2.80 3.87
N TRP A 294 -1.25 3.81 3.17
CA TRP A 294 -0.41 4.78 2.46
C TRP A 294 0.03 5.94 3.36
N GLY A 295 0.95 5.61 4.26
CA GLY A 295 1.31 6.40 5.44
C GLY A 295 0.56 5.91 6.68
N PHE A 296 0.83 6.50 7.84
CA PHE A 296 0.10 6.14 9.08
C PHE A 296 -0.33 7.34 9.94
N THR A 297 0.28 8.51 9.79
CA THR A 297 -0.07 9.76 10.50
C THR A 297 -0.54 10.84 9.53
N ASP A 298 -1.61 11.54 9.91
CA ASP A 298 -2.15 12.69 9.16
C ASP A 298 -1.13 13.83 9.00
N ALA A 299 -0.06 13.87 9.80
CA ALA A 299 1.02 14.86 9.66
C ALA A 299 1.70 14.80 8.28
N HIS A 300 1.76 13.61 7.67
CA HIS A 300 2.62 13.33 6.50
C HIS A 300 1.86 12.70 5.33
N SER A 301 0.53 12.81 5.29
CA SER A 301 -0.27 12.22 4.20
C SER A 301 -0.12 12.99 2.88
N TRP A 302 0.07 12.26 1.77
CA TRP A 302 0.02 12.81 0.41
C TRP A 302 -1.31 13.50 0.06
N ARG A 303 -2.40 13.18 0.78
CA ARG A 303 -3.73 13.79 0.62
C ARG A 303 -3.94 15.01 1.53
N GLY A 304 -2.85 15.51 2.12
CA GLY A 304 -2.80 16.76 2.89
C GLY A 304 -3.81 16.81 4.03
N ALA A 305 -4.51 17.93 4.16
CA ALA A 305 -5.44 18.23 5.26
C ALA A 305 -6.74 17.39 5.28
N SER A 306 -6.80 16.29 4.51
CA SER A 306 -7.99 15.42 4.42
C SER A 306 -8.06 14.35 5.52
N GLU A 307 -7.08 14.35 6.44
CA GLU A 307 -6.98 13.51 7.62
C GLU A 307 -7.27 12.01 7.38
N PRO A 308 -6.61 11.35 6.41
CA PRO A 308 -7.09 10.06 5.93
C PRO A 308 -6.55 8.84 6.69
N LEU A 309 -5.61 9.03 7.62
CA LEU A 309 -4.82 7.96 8.24
C LEU A 309 -5.29 7.63 9.66
N ILE A 310 -4.62 6.69 10.31
CA ILE A 310 -5.08 6.10 11.58
C ILE A 310 -4.52 6.78 12.83
N PHE A 311 -3.48 7.61 12.67
CA PHE A 311 -2.98 8.52 13.69
C PHE A 311 -3.18 9.96 13.24
N ASP A 312 -3.48 10.85 14.19
CA ASP A 312 -3.53 12.29 13.90
C ASP A 312 -2.13 12.92 13.77
N VAL A 313 -2.09 14.24 13.66
CA VAL A 313 -0.86 15.02 13.47
C VAL A 313 0.09 14.96 14.68
N ASP A 314 -0.42 14.61 15.87
CA ASP A 314 0.32 14.52 17.13
C ASP A 314 0.58 13.05 17.51
N TYR A 315 0.49 12.14 16.53
CA TYR A 315 0.67 10.69 16.69
C TYR A 315 -0.33 10.06 17.66
N GLN A 316 -1.46 10.71 17.96
CA GLN A 316 -2.50 10.12 18.79
C GLN A 316 -3.37 9.17 17.93
N PRO A 317 -3.69 7.97 18.44
CA PRO A 317 -4.53 7.03 17.70
C PRO A 317 -5.94 7.59 17.48
N LYS A 318 -6.40 7.57 16.23
CA LYS A 318 -7.77 7.93 15.84
C LYS A 318 -8.71 6.73 16.04
N PRO A 319 -10.05 6.93 16.00
CA PRO A 319 -11.01 5.81 16.02
C PRO A 319 -10.72 4.71 14.98
N ALA A 320 -10.14 5.07 13.83
CA ALA A 320 -9.71 4.12 12.80
C ALA A 320 -8.62 3.14 13.28
N TYR A 321 -7.64 3.60 14.08
CA TYR A 321 -6.64 2.72 14.70
C TYR A 321 -7.31 1.65 15.58
N PHE A 322 -8.21 2.08 16.47
CA PHE A 322 -8.91 1.16 17.37
C PHE A 322 -9.88 0.24 16.63
N ALA A 323 -10.42 0.66 15.48
CA ALA A 323 -11.22 -0.20 14.62
C ALA A 323 -10.37 -1.32 14.00
N LEU A 324 -9.17 -1.02 13.48
CA LEU A 324 -8.24 -2.04 13.01
C LEU A 324 -7.82 -2.98 14.14
N GLN A 325 -7.41 -2.43 15.28
CA GLN A 325 -6.95 -3.20 16.44
C GLN A 325 -8.03 -4.20 16.92
N ARG A 326 -9.27 -3.76 17.13
CA ARG A 326 -10.38 -4.64 17.55
C ARG A 326 -10.73 -5.68 16.49
N THR A 327 -10.67 -5.33 15.22
CA THR A 327 -10.95 -6.27 14.12
C THR A 327 -9.92 -7.40 14.08
N LEU A 328 -8.63 -7.08 14.27
CA LEU A 328 -7.58 -8.10 14.31
C LEU A 328 -7.68 -9.00 15.55
N GLN A 329 -8.19 -8.49 16.68
CA GLN A 329 -8.38 -9.26 17.92
C GLN A 329 -9.53 -10.26 17.87
N GLN A 330 -10.54 -10.03 17.04
CA GLN A 330 -11.65 -10.97 16.88
C GLN A 330 -11.14 -12.27 16.24
N PRO A 331 -11.60 -13.45 16.65
CA PRO A 331 -11.15 -14.74 16.09
C PRO A 331 -11.33 -14.84 14.57
#